data_AF-A0A3C0FMU8-F1
#
_entry.id   AF-A0A3C0FMU8-F1
#
_cell.length_a   1.000
_cell.length_b   1.000
_cell.length_c   1.000
_cell.angle_alpha   90.00
_cell.angle_beta   90.00
_cell.angle_gamma   90.00
#
_symmetry.space_group_name_H-M   'P 1'
#
loop_
_entity.id
_entity.type
_entity.pdbx_description
1 polymer ?
#
loop_
_entity_poly.entity_id
_entity_poly.type
_entity_poly.pdbx_seq_one_letter_code
_entity_poly.pdbx_strand_id
1 'polypeptide(L)'
;MVKNASTSVDIMMLAGLTWERTGRNCWTASDRFARYTIFRDIDERWYGDWERDGELTRADWSCPILETFAEYMVDNARRQYN
;
A
#
# COMPACT_ATOMS: atom_id res chain seq x y z
N MET A 1 -0.60 -36.18 -7.44
CA MET A 1 -1.76 -35.51 -6.80
C MET A 1 -1.26 -34.22 -6.15
N VAL A 2 -1.87 -33.10 -6.53
CA VAL A 2 -1.61 -31.74 -6.05
C VAL A 2 -1.89 -31.66 -4.54
N LYS A 3 -1.00 -31.03 -3.76
CA LYS A 3 -1.38 -30.40 -2.50
C LYS A 3 -1.12 -28.90 -2.64
N ASN A 4 -2.22 -28.20 -2.84
CA ASN A 4 -2.29 -26.77 -3.03
C ASN A 4 -1.66 -26.01 -1.85
N ALA A 5 -1.05 -24.89 -2.22
CA ALA A 5 -0.33 -23.92 -1.42
C ALA A 5 -0.95 -23.61 -0.05
N SER A 6 -0.09 -23.56 0.97
CA SER A 6 -0.28 -22.61 2.06
C SER A 6 0.08 -21.22 1.54
N THR A 7 -0.83 -20.55 0.82
CA THR A 7 -0.69 -19.11 0.59
C THR A 7 -0.95 -18.44 1.94
N SER A 8 0.11 -18.30 2.75
CA SER A 8 0.13 -17.39 3.88
C SER A 8 -0.16 -16.01 3.31
N VAL A 9 -1.37 -15.51 3.52
CA VAL A 9 -1.68 -14.11 3.25
C VAL A 9 -0.98 -13.37 4.38
N ASP A 10 0.16 -12.77 4.06
CA ASP A 10 0.86 -11.90 5.00
C ASP A 10 0.00 -10.64 5.16
N ILE A 11 -0.43 -10.38 6.39
CA ILE A 11 -1.27 -9.23 6.74
C ILE A 11 -0.50 -8.41 7.78
N MET A 12 -0.53 -7.09 7.65
CA MET A 12 0.01 -6.17 8.65
C MET A 12 -0.88 -4.96 8.86
N MET A 13 -0.76 -4.30 10.02
CA MET A 13 -1.49 -3.07 10.30
C MET A 13 -0.52 -1.88 10.23
N LEU A 14 -0.79 -0.93 9.34
CA LEU A 14 0.01 0.30 9.17
C LEU A 14 -0.92 1.49 8.93
N ALA A 15 -0.61 2.63 9.56
CA ALA A 15 -1.38 3.87 9.42
C ALA A 15 -2.90 3.69 9.69
N GLY A 16 -3.26 2.76 10.57
CA GLY A 16 -4.66 2.43 10.89
C GLY A 16 -5.40 1.63 9.83
N LEU A 17 -4.71 1.10 8.81
CA LEU A 17 -5.26 0.22 7.78
C LEU A 17 -4.67 -1.19 7.89
N THR A 18 -5.47 -2.18 7.48
CA THR A 18 -5.02 -3.55 7.27
C THR A 18 -4.46 -3.66 5.85
N TRP A 19 -3.16 -3.95 5.75
CA TRP A 19 -2.45 -4.14 4.49
C TRP A 19 -2.28 -5.63 4.21
N GLU A 20 -2.68 -6.03 3.01
CA GLU A 20 -2.57 -7.38 2.50
C GLU A 20 -1.42 -7.46 1.50
N ARG A 21 -0.59 -8.49 1.63
CA ARG A 21 0.51 -8.71 0.71
C ARG A 21 0.01 -9.35 -0.58
N THR A 22 0.20 -8.66 -1.70
CA THR A 22 -0.21 -9.13 -3.04
C THR A 22 0.96 -9.65 -3.87
N GLY A 23 2.20 -9.44 -3.40
CA GLY A 23 3.42 -9.93 -4.04
C GLY A 23 4.63 -9.83 -3.11
N ARG A 24 5.82 -10.23 -3.59
CA ARG A 24 7.03 -10.21 -2.74
C ARG A 24 7.34 -8.83 -2.17
N ASN A 25 7.00 -7.77 -2.87
CA ASN A 25 7.30 -6.40 -2.46
C ASN A 25 6.08 -5.49 -2.66
N CYS A 26 4.86 -6.04 -2.62
CA CYS A 26 3.65 -5.29 -2.89
C CYS A 26 2.63 -5.49 -1.78
N TRP A 27 2.05 -4.39 -1.33
CA TRP A 27 1.03 -4.33 -0.29
C TRP A 27 -0.16 -3.52 -0.79
N THR A 28 -1.36 -3.96 -0.47
CA THR A 28 -2.58 -3.22 -0.79
C THR A 28 -3.42 -3.05 0.46
N ALA A 29 -4.06 -1.90 0.58
CA ALA A 29 -5.06 -1.64 1.60
C ALA A 29 -6.22 -0.87 0.97
N SER A 30 -7.34 -0.80 1.67
CA SER A 30 -8.43 0.09 1.30
C SER A 30 -9.13 0.62 2.53
N ASP A 31 -9.72 1.79 2.40
CA ASP A 31 -10.70 2.32 3.33
C ASP A 31 -11.86 2.97 2.57
N ARG A 32 -12.70 3.71 3.28
CA ARG A 32 -13.83 4.41 2.67
C ARG A 32 -13.43 5.55 1.72
N PHE A 33 -12.16 5.97 1.72
CA PHE A 33 -11.68 7.12 0.97
C PHE A 33 -10.91 6.72 -0.28
N ALA A 34 -10.08 5.68 -0.20
CA ALA A 34 -9.24 5.27 -1.32
C ALA A 34 -8.86 3.78 -1.25
N ARG A 35 -8.39 3.27 -2.39
CA ARG A 35 -7.66 2.01 -2.50
C ARG A 35 -6.18 2.34 -2.66
N TYR A 36 -5.33 1.68 -1.89
CA TYR A 36 -3.90 1.99 -1.82
C TYR A 36 -3.08 0.81 -2.32
N THR A 37 -2.03 1.12 -3.07
CA THR A 37 -0.99 0.17 -3.47
C THR A 37 0.37 0.73 -3.05
N ILE A 38 1.16 -0.07 -2.33
CA ILE A 38 2.55 0.20 -2.00
C ILE A 38 3.41 -0.88 -2.64
N PHE A 39 4.51 -0.49 -3.28
CA PHE A 39 5.48 -1.43 -3.83
C PHE A 39 6.91 -0.96 -3.63
N ARG A 40 7.84 -1.91 -3.49
CA ARG A 40 9.29 -1.64 -3.38
C ARG A 40 9.98 -1.84 -4.72
N ASP A 41 10.76 -0.86 -5.14
CA ASP A 41 11.53 -0.92 -6.39
C ASP A 41 13.00 -1.31 -6.15
N ILE A 42 13.79 -1.39 -7.23
CA ILE A 42 15.20 -1.82 -7.24
C ILE A 42 16.14 -0.91 -6.45
N ASP A 43 15.75 0.33 -6.19
CA ASP A 43 16.48 1.29 -5.37
C ASP A 43 16.22 1.10 -3.87
N GLU A 44 15.52 0.03 -3.51
CA GLU A 44 15.16 -0.36 -2.16
C GLU A 44 14.21 0.62 -1.45
N ARG A 45 13.56 1.53 -2.19
CA ARG A 45 12.58 2.49 -1.66
C ARG A 45 11.16 2.04 -1.96
N TRP A 46 10.24 2.49 -1.10
CA TRP A 46 8.82 2.29 -1.26
C TRP A 46 8.20 3.43 -2.06
N TYR A 47 7.37 3.03 -3.00
CA TYR A 47 6.57 3.86 -3.87
C TYR A 47 5.12 3.41 -3.76
N GLY A 48 4.20 4.22 -4.28
CA GLY A 48 2.81 3.85 -4.23
C GLY A 48 1.90 4.75 -5.04
N ASP A 49 0.67 4.30 -5.11
CA ASP A 49 -0.45 4.93 -5.77
C ASP A 49 -1.71 4.73 -4.93
N TRP A 50 -2.62 5.69 -4.99
CA TRP A 50 -3.95 5.55 -4.42
C TRP A 50 -5.01 5.90 -5.47
N GLU A 51 -6.03 5.06 -5.55
CA GLU A 51 -7.19 5.27 -6.41
C GLU A 51 -8.35 5.76 -5.55
N ARG A 52 -8.95 6.87 -5.98
CA ARG A 52 -10.11 7.48 -5.33
C ARG A 52 -11.08 7.95 -6.41
N ASP A 53 -12.36 7.58 -6.28
CA ASP A 53 -13.42 8.01 -7.20
C ASP A 53 -13.09 7.73 -8.70
N GLY A 54 -12.27 6.70 -8.96
CA GLY A 54 -11.79 6.32 -10.29
C GLY A 54 -10.53 7.09 -10.76
N GLU A 55 -10.05 8.06 -9.99
CA GLU A 55 -8.82 8.79 -10.25
C GLU A 55 -7.64 8.15 -9.52
N LEU A 56 -6.62 7.77 -10.29
CA LEU A 56 -5.38 7.21 -9.77
C LEU A 56 -4.35 8.32 -9.55
N THR A 57 -3.89 8.47 -8.31
CA THR A 57 -2.83 9.42 -7.94
C THR A 57 -1.56 8.68 -7.56
N ARG A 58 -0.42 9.10 -8.12
CA ARG A 58 0.92 8.60 -7.79
C ARG A 58 1.51 9.41 -6.63
N ALA A 59 2.13 8.74 -5.66
CA ALA A 59 2.94 9.39 -4.64
C ALA A 59 4.11 10.18 -5.28
N ASP A 60 4.31 11.42 -4.84
CA ASP A 60 5.42 12.28 -5.28
C ASP A 60 6.68 12.13 -4.41
N TRP A 61 6.58 11.34 -3.33
CA TRP A 61 7.65 11.06 -2.40
C TRP A 61 7.90 9.56 -2.28
N SER A 62 9.10 9.18 -1.82
CA SER A 62 9.48 7.79 -1.56
C SER A 62 10.46 7.70 -0.39
N CYS A 63 10.47 6.57 0.31
CA CYS A 63 11.43 6.32 1.41
C CYS A 63 11.72 4.83 1.62
N PRO A 64 12.81 4.47 2.31
CA PRO A 64 13.18 3.07 2.52
C PRO A 64 12.36 2.35 3.61
N ILE A 65 11.59 3.07 4.43
CA ILE A 65 10.83 2.54 5.57
C ILE A 65 9.36 2.37 5.17
N LEU A 66 8.82 1.15 5.26
CA LEU A 66 7.46 0.83 4.82
C LEU A 66 6.40 1.54 5.68
N GLU A 67 6.59 1.52 6.99
CA GLU A 67 5.70 2.13 7.98
C GLU A 67 5.52 3.62 7.71
N THR A 68 6.64 4.34 7.57
CA THR A 68 6.65 5.78 7.26
C THR A 68 6.00 6.06 5.90
N PHE A 69 6.24 5.20 4.92
CA PHE A 69 5.64 5.37 3.59
C PHE A 69 4.11 5.17 3.63
N ALA A 70 3.63 4.18 4.38
CA ALA A 70 2.20 3.93 4.55
C ALA A 70 1.49 5.09 5.27
N GLU A 71 2.12 5.67 6.29
CA GLU A 71 1.62 6.89 6.95
C GLU A 71 1.51 8.05 5.97
N TYR A 72 2.57 8.33 5.20
CA TYR A 72 2.54 9.36 4.15
C TYR A 72 1.41 9.13 3.14
N MET A 73 1.23 7.90 2.66
CA MET A 73 0.19 7.55 1.67
C MET A 73 -1.22 7.82 2.21
N VAL A 74 -1.51 7.33 3.42
CA VAL A 74 -2.82 7.48 4.06
C VAL A 74 -3.10 8.94 4.40
N ASP A 75 -2.11 9.67 4.91
CA ASP A 75 -2.25 11.09 5.20
C ASP A 75 -2.56 11.90 3.94
N ASN A 76 -1.84 11.67 2.83
CA ASN A 76 -2.04 12.44 1.60
C ASN A 76 -3.39 12.14 0.93
N ALA A 77 -3.78 10.86 0.84
CA ALA A 77 -5.08 10.49 0.29
C ALA A 77 -6.25 11.10 1.08
N ARG A 78 -6.10 11.25 2.41
CA ARG A 78 -7.11 11.84 3.28
C ARG A 78 -7.08 13.37 3.29
N ARG A 79 -5.90 14.00 3.22
CA ARG A 79 -5.72 15.46 3.24
C ARG A 79 -6.22 16.18 1.99
N GLN A 80 -6.40 15.50 0.86
CA GLN A 80 -7.10 16.08 -0.30
C GLN A 80 -8.55 16.53 0.01
N TYR A 81 -9.05 16.27 1.22
CA TYR A 81 -10.26 16.87 1.79
C TYR A 81 -9.90 17.81 2.95
N ASN A 82 -9.45 19.02 2.61
CA ASN A 82 -9.54 20.25 3.42
C ASN A 82 -9.35 21.46 2.50
#